data_AF-A0A4P5UQN5-F1
#
_entry.id   AF-A0A4P5UQN5-F1
#
_cell.length_a   1.000
_cell.length_b   1.000
_cell.length_c   1.000
_cell.angle_alpha   90.00
_cell.angle_beta   90.00
_cell.angle_gamma   90.00
#
_symmetry.space_group_name_H-M   'P 1'
#
loop_
_entity.id
_entity.type
_entity.pdbx_description
1 polymer ?
#
loop_
_entity_poly.entity_id
_entity_poly.type
_entity_poly.pdbx_seq_one_letter_code
_entity_poly.pdbx_strand_id
1 'polypeptide(L)'
;MKLLTILPRLISILAIGFVSIFSLDAFDHGTASEQLFDFMMHLIPTFVLIIILAIAWKWELIGGIIYVLLGIFISPLIYTNSYLTIALITFPFFFAGLLFILSHFLRKKTSKIPNP
;
A
#
# COMPACT_ATOMS: atom_id res chain seq x y z
N MET A 1 -4.98 9.32 -20.11
CA MET A 1 -5.85 8.43 -19.30
C MET A 1 -5.14 7.17 -18.78
N LYS A 2 -4.20 6.54 -19.51
CA LYS A 2 -3.45 5.35 -19.03
C LYS A 2 -2.57 5.59 -17.78
N LEU A 3 -2.09 6.83 -17.58
CA LEU A 3 -1.25 7.16 -16.42
C LEU A 3 -2.02 7.03 -15.10
N LEU A 4 -3.27 7.52 -15.02
CA LEU A 4 -4.10 7.44 -13.80
C LEU A 4 -4.52 6.01 -13.44
N THR A 5 -4.45 5.06 -14.38
CA THR A 5 -4.67 3.64 -14.08
C THR A 5 -3.38 2.97 -13.63
N ILE A 6 -2.23 3.30 -14.21
CA ILE A 6 -0.96 2.62 -13.89
C ILE A 6 -0.32 3.20 -12.62
N LEU A 7 -0.37 4.52 -12.46
CA LEU A 7 0.29 5.26 -11.38
C LEU A 7 -0.07 4.77 -9.97
N PRO A 8 -1.36 4.62 -9.58
CA PRO A 8 -1.69 4.11 -8.24
C PRO A 8 -1.13 2.70 -7.98
N ARG A 9 -1.11 1.85 -9.01
CA ARG A 9 -0.59 0.47 -8.92
C ARG A 9 0.92 0.47 -8.76
N LEU A 10 1.63 1.27 -9.56
CA LEU A 10 3.08 1.40 -9.48
C LEU A 10 3.53 1.93 -8.11
N ILE A 11 2.88 2.99 -7.62
CA ILE A 11 3.17 3.56 -6.30
C ILE A 11 2.92 2.52 -5.20
N SER A 12 1.82 1.77 -5.29
CA SER A 12 1.51 0.72 -4.31
C SER A 12 2.56 -0.39 -4.32
N ILE A 13 3.01 -0.85 -5.50
CA ILE A 13 4.05 -1.88 -5.62
C ILE A 13 5.37 -1.39 -4.99
N LEU A 14 5.77 -0.15 -5.29
CA LEU A 14 6.98 0.44 -4.71
C LEU A 14 6.86 0.60 -3.19
N ALA A 15 5.70 1.04 -2.69
CA ALA A 15 5.44 1.18 -1.26
C ALA A 15 5.46 -0.17 -0.53
N ILE A 16 4.88 -1.22 -1.12
CA ILE A 16 4.94 -2.60 -0.61
C ILE A 16 6.38 -3.10 -0.57
N GLY A 17 7.14 -2.85 -1.64
CA GLY A 17 8.57 -3.18 -1.69
C GLY A 17 9.36 -2.47 -0.60
N PHE A 18 9.14 -1.17 -0.41
CA PHE A 18 9.72 -0.40 0.69
C PHE A 18 9.38 -1.02 2.06
N VAL A 19 8.12 -1.38 2.32
CA VAL A 19 7.73 -2.03 3.57
C VAL A 19 8.42 -3.39 3.75
N SER A 20 8.57 -4.18 2.68
CA SER A 20 9.24 -5.48 2.76
C SER A 20 10.71 -5.39 3.14
N ILE A 21 11.40 -4.28 2.84
CA ILE A 21 12.81 -4.10 3.23
C ILE A 21 12.98 -4.10 4.75
N PHE A 22 11.99 -3.63 5.51
CA PHE A 22 12.05 -3.67 6.97
C PHE A 22 12.13 -5.09 7.52
N SER A 23 11.60 -6.10 6.82
CA SER A 23 11.70 -7.50 7.26
C SER A 23 13.13 -8.05 7.27
N LEU A 24 14.07 -7.38 6.60
CA LEU A 24 15.48 -7.81 6.58
C LEU A 24 16.17 -7.66 7.95
N ASP A 25 15.59 -6.92 8.89
CA ASP A 25 16.10 -6.83 10.27
C ASP A 25 16.08 -8.17 11.01
N ALA A 26 15.21 -9.10 10.59
CA ALA A 26 15.15 -10.46 11.12
C ALA A 26 16.46 -11.25 10.95
N PHE A 27 17.36 -10.83 10.06
CA PHE A 27 18.66 -11.49 9.85
C PHE A 27 19.76 -11.01 10.80
N ASP A 28 19.49 -10.03 11.66
CA ASP A 28 20.53 -9.47 12.51
C ASP A 28 20.96 -10.46 13.61
N HIS A 29 20.04 -11.27 14.16
CA HIS A 29 20.27 -12.07 15.38
C HIS A 29 19.68 -13.49 15.23
N GLY A 30 20.19 -14.47 16.01
CA GLY A 30 19.66 -15.83 16.06
C GLY A 30 20.32 -16.83 15.09
N THR A 31 19.86 -18.07 15.15
CA THR A 31 20.26 -19.16 14.24
C THR A 31 19.58 -19.02 12.88
N ALA A 32 20.12 -19.67 11.84
CA ALA A 32 19.57 -19.59 10.48
C ALA A 32 18.07 -19.98 10.40
N SER A 33 17.61 -20.93 11.23
CA SER A 33 16.19 -21.31 11.31
C SER A 33 15.31 -20.23 11.96
N GLU A 34 15.82 -19.60 13.01
CA GLU A 34 15.11 -18.51 13.71
C GLU A 34 15.00 -17.29 12.80
N GLN A 35 16.10 -16.90 12.15
CA GLN A 35 16.12 -15.79 11.18
C GLN A 35 15.11 -15.99 10.05
N LEU A 36 15.03 -17.20 9.49
CA LEU A 36 14.07 -17.49 8.42
C LEU A 36 12.62 -17.41 8.92
N PHE A 37 12.35 -17.91 10.13
CA PHE A 37 11.03 -17.84 10.74
C PHE A 37 10.63 -16.38 11.02
N ASP A 38 11.52 -15.61 11.64
CA ASP A 38 11.29 -14.21 11.96
C ASP A 38 11.10 -13.39 10.68
N PHE A 39 11.90 -13.62 9.64
CA PHE A 39 11.72 -12.99 8.33
C PHE A 39 10.34 -13.27 7.73
N MET A 40 9.87 -14.52 7.78
CA MET A 40 8.53 -14.90 7.32
C MET A 40 7.42 -14.20 8.13
N MET A 41 7.60 -14.06 9.44
CA MET A 41 6.66 -13.34 10.30
C MET A 41 6.64 -11.83 9.98
N HIS A 42 7.80 -11.22 9.73
CA HIS A 42 7.92 -9.80 9.37
C HIS A 42 7.39 -9.50 7.96
N LEU A 43 7.22 -10.49 7.09
CA LEU A 43 6.58 -10.33 5.78
C LEU A 43 5.04 -10.39 5.83
N ILE A 44 4.42 -10.77 6.96
CA ILE A 44 2.95 -10.79 7.08
C ILE A 44 2.33 -9.42 6.70
N PRO A 45 2.80 -8.26 7.19
CA PRO A 45 2.32 -6.95 6.77
C PRO A 45 2.42 -6.73 5.24
N THR A 46 3.52 -7.17 4.63
CA THR A 46 3.72 -7.08 3.16
C THR A 46 2.67 -7.91 2.42
N PHE A 47 2.41 -9.15 2.84
CA PHE A 47 1.41 -10.01 2.19
C PHE A 47 -0.01 -9.43 2.31
N VAL A 48 -0.36 -8.84 3.46
CA VAL A 48 -1.65 -8.15 3.63
C VAL A 48 -1.77 -6.99 2.62
N LEU A 49 -0.73 -6.18 2.46
CA LEU A 49 -0.74 -5.07 1.50
C LEU A 49 -0.82 -5.57 0.03
N ILE A 50 -0.19 -6.70 -0.29
CA ILE A 50 -0.29 -7.33 -1.62
C ILE A 50 -1.74 -7.77 -1.90
N ILE A 51 -2.42 -8.37 -0.93
CA ILE A 51 -3.82 -8.78 -1.06
C ILE A 51 -4.70 -7.55 -1.30
N ILE A 52 -4.47 -6.46 -0.56
CA ILE A 52 -5.20 -5.19 -0.74
C ILE A 52 -4.97 -4.62 -2.14
N LEU A 53 -3.74 -4.63 -2.65
CA LEU A 53 -3.42 -4.23 -4.01
C LEU A 53 -4.15 -5.10 -5.05
N ALA A 54 -4.20 -6.42 -4.84
CA ALA A 54 -4.90 -7.34 -5.73
C ALA A 54 -6.41 -7.03 -5.78
N ILE A 55 -7.03 -6.73 -4.63
CA ILE A 55 -8.43 -6.28 -4.55
C ILE A 55 -8.59 -4.94 -5.28
N ALA A 56 -7.70 -3.97 -5.02
CA ALA A 56 -7.71 -2.65 -5.65
C ALA A 56 -7.61 -2.72 -7.18
N TRP A 57 -6.97 -3.77 -7.72
CA TRP A 57 -6.81 -3.96 -9.15
C TRP A 57 -8.14 -4.16 -9.88
N LYS A 58 -9.09 -4.87 -9.25
CA LYS A 58 -10.46 -5.07 -9.77
C LYS A 58 -11.44 -4.02 -9.25
N TRP A 59 -11.31 -3.64 -7.98
CA TRP A 59 -12.21 -2.71 -7.29
C TRP A 59 -11.46 -1.48 -6.80
N GLU A 60 -11.12 -0.59 -7.75
CA GLU A 60 -10.29 0.60 -7.50
C GLU A 60 -10.82 1.48 -6.37
N LEU A 61 -12.14 1.67 -6.27
CA LEU A 61 -12.74 2.48 -5.19
C LEU A 61 -12.55 1.84 -3.81
N ILE A 62 -12.87 0.54 -3.68
CA ILE A 62 -12.79 -0.17 -2.41
C ILE A 62 -11.33 -0.25 -1.95
N GLY A 63 -10.42 -0.66 -2.83
CA GLY A 63 -9.00 -0.72 -2.53
C GLY A 63 -8.41 0.65 -2.21
N GLY A 64 -8.83 1.70 -2.92
CA GLY A 64 -8.42 3.07 -2.63
C GLY A 64 -8.86 3.56 -1.25
N ILE A 65 -10.11 3.28 -0.85
CA ILE A 65 -10.62 3.59 0.50
C ILE A 65 -9.80 2.84 1.56
N ILE A 66 -9.54 1.55 1.37
CA ILE A 66 -8.73 0.75 2.29
C ILE A 66 -7.33 1.36 2.44
N TYR A 67 -6.67 1.75 1.35
CA TYR A 67 -5.35 2.38 1.40
C TYR A 67 -5.34 3.73 2.13
N VAL A 68 -6.37 4.56 1.92
CA VAL A 68 -6.51 5.83 2.67
C VAL A 68 -6.70 5.56 4.16
N LEU A 69 -7.56 4.59 4.51
CA LEU A 69 -7.78 4.22 5.90
C LEU A 69 -6.50 3.65 6.54
N LEU A 70 -5.75 2.80 5.84
CA LEU A 70 -4.44 2.32 6.30
C LEU A 70 -3.49 3.50 6.58
N GLY A 71 -3.39 4.45 5.64
CA GLY A 71 -2.51 5.61 5.78
C GLY A 71 -2.85 6.51 6.98
N ILE A 72 -4.13 6.63 7.33
CA ILE A 72 -4.62 7.49 8.42
C ILE A 72 -4.68 6.75 9.77
N PHE A 73 -5.25 5.54 9.80
CA PHE A 73 -5.59 4.84 11.05
C PHE A 73 -4.46 3.98 11.60
N ILE A 74 -3.56 3.46 10.76
CA ILE A 74 -2.38 2.75 11.28
C ILE A 74 -1.38 3.74 11.91
N SER A 75 -1.34 4.97 11.42
CA SER A 75 -0.46 6.03 11.90
C SER A 75 -0.47 6.24 13.43
N PRO A 76 -1.63 6.42 14.09
CA PRO A 76 -1.69 6.57 15.55
C PRO A 76 -1.60 5.25 16.34
N LEU A 77 -1.75 4.09 15.70
CA LEU A 77 -1.72 2.77 16.37
C LEU A 77 -0.28 2.26 16.58
N ILE A 78 0.65 2.68 15.72
CA ILE A 78 2.08 2.41 15.89
C ILE A 78 2.65 3.50 16.79
N TYR A 79 2.73 3.23 18.10
CA TYR A 79 3.25 4.16 19.09
C TYR A 79 4.76 4.35 18.89
N THR A 80 5.13 5.32 18.05
CA THR A 80 6.54 5.73 17.88
C THR A 80 6.67 7.19 18.25
N ASN A 81 7.81 7.56 18.84
CA ASN A 81 8.12 8.95 19.18
C ASN A 81 8.44 9.82 17.95
N SER A 82 8.29 9.31 16.73
CA SER A 82 8.70 9.95 15.48
C SER A 82 7.54 10.01 14.48
N TYR A 83 6.83 11.14 14.48
CA TYR A 83 5.79 11.44 13.50
C TYR A 83 6.31 11.37 12.05
N LEU A 84 7.58 11.70 11.82
CA LEU A 84 8.21 11.62 10.50
C LEU A 84 8.35 10.18 10.00
N THR A 85 8.73 9.25 10.88
CA THR A 85 8.88 7.83 10.51
C THR A 85 7.53 7.24 10.14
N ILE A 86 6.50 7.54 10.94
CA ILE A 86 5.13 7.11 10.67
C ILE A 86 4.66 7.67 9.33
N ALA A 87 4.82 8.97 9.11
CA ALA A 87 4.43 9.62 7.87
C ALA A 87 5.17 9.05 6.65
N LEU A 88 6.46 8.76 6.76
CA LEU A 88 7.25 8.22 5.64
C LEU A 88 6.75 6.83 5.20
N ILE A 89 6.32 6.00 6.15
CA ILE A 89 5.79 4.66 5.86
C ILE A 89 4.35 4.75 5.34
N THR A 90 3.50 5.59 5.94
CA THR A 90 2.05 5.60 5.64
C THR A 90 1.69 6.49 4.46
N PHE A 91 2.45 7.55 4.19
CA PHE A 91 2.16 8.52 3.14
C PHE A 91 2.08 7.92 1.73
N PRO A 92 3.00 7.03 1.30
CA PRO A 92 2.90 6.37 -0.01
C PRO A 92 1.57 5.62 -0.20
N PHE A 93 1.08 4.96 0.84
CA PHE A 93 -0.19 4.24 0.81
C PHE A 93 -1.39 5.18 0.78
N PHE A 94 -1.40 6.22 1.61
CA PHE A 94 -2.42 7.26 1.57
C PHE A 94 -2.52 7.89 0.18
N PHE A 95 -1.38 8.25 -0.41
CA PHE A 95 -1.30 8.87 -1.73
C PHE A 95 -1.75 7.91 -2.84
N ALA A 96 -1.34 6.65 -2.80
CA ALA A 96 -1.83 5.63 -3.73
C ALA A 96 -3.35 5.43 -3.63
N GLY A 97 -3.89 5.43 -2.41
CA GLY A 97 -5.33 5.30 -2.14
C GLY A 97 -6.14 6.44 -2.76
N LEU A 98 -5.70 7.69 -2.58
CA LEU A 98 -6.30 8.85 -3.24
C LEU A 98 -6.30 8.70 -4.77
N LEU A 99 -5.18 8.25 -5.35
CA LEU A 99 -5.07 8.05 -6.79
C LEU A 99 -6.00 6.94 -7.30
N PHE A 100 -6.17 5.85 -6.55
CA PHE A 100 -7.15 4.80 -6.88
C PHE A 100 -8.59 5.34 -6.90
N ILE A 101 -8.96 6.14 -5.90
CA ILE A 101 -10.28 6.78 -5.82
C ILE A 101 -10.49 7.74 -7.00
N LEU A 102 -9.51 8.61 -7.28
CA LEU A 102 -9.57 9.54 -8.41
C LEU A 102 -9.68 8.81 -9.76
N SER A 103 -8.92 7.73 -9.94
CA SER A 103 -8.96 6.91 -11.16
C SER A 103 -10.35 6.33 -11.41
N HIS A 104 -11.01 5.84 -10.34
CA HIS A 104 -12.37 5.31 -10.42
C HIS A 104 -13.39 6.35 -10.92
N PHE A 105 -13.40 7.55 -10.31
CA PHE A 105 -14.37 8.59 -10.67
C PHE A 105 -14.13 9.14 -12.08
N LEU A 106 -12.87 9.30 -12.48
CA LEU A 106 -12.53 9.79 -13.81
C LEU A 106 -12.93 8.79 -14.90
N ARG A 107 -12.72 7.48 -14.69
CA ARG A 107 -13.17 6.44 -15.64
C ARG A 107 -14.69 6.41 -15.79
N LYS A 108 -15.43 6.54 -14.67
CA LYS A 108 -16.90 6.59 -14.70
C LYS A 108 -17.44 7.83 -15.43
N LYS A 109 -16.71 8.94 -15.39
CA LYS A 109 -17.08 10.16 -16.14
C LYS A 109 -16.90 9.96 -17.64
N THR A 110 -15.80 9.33 -18.08
CA THR A 110 -15.53 9.10 -19.50
C THR A 110 -16.45 8.05 -20.12
N SER A 111 -16.88 7.02 -19.36
CA SER A 111 -17.84 6.04 -19.85
C SER A 111 -19.26 6.58 -20.01
N LYS A 112 -19.57 7.75 -19.43
CA LYS A 112 -20.88 8.41 -19.49
C LYS A 112 -20.98 9.47 -20.59
N ILE A 113 -19.88 9.82 -21.25
CA ILE A 113 -19.91 10.69 -22.43
C ILE A 113 -20.20 9.77 -23.62
N PRO A 114 -21.38 9.84 -24.24
CA PRO A 114 -21.62 9.12 -25.50
C PRO A 114 -20.59 9.62 -26.51
N ASN A 115 -19.94 8.70 -27.23
CA ASN A 115 -19.14 9.10 -28.39
C ASN A 115 -20.05 9.88 -29.36
N PRO A 116 -19.60 11.02 -29.90
CA PRO A 116 -20.29 11.68 -31.01
C PRO A 116 -20.31 10.80 -32.26
#